data_AF-A0A5N6PK84-F1
#
_entry.id   AF-A0A5N6PK84-F1
#
_cell.length_a   1.000
_cell.length_b   1.000
_cell.length_c   1.000
_cell.angle_alpha   90.00
_cell.angle_beta   90.00
_cell.angle_gamma   90.00
#
_symmetry.space_group_name_H-M   'P 1'
#
loop_
_entity.id
_entity.type
_entity.pdbx_description
1 polymer ?
#
loop_
_entity_poly.entity_id
_entity_poly.type
_entity_poly.pdbx_seq_one_letter_code
_entity_poly.pdbx_strand_id
1 'polypeptide(L)'
;MSTTTADEILQQTTTFLSEILSQSDLRRRILSTLRTNLSPSVQLNIKQLNLAGETLENAITTTNFSVKSSSLRLSEKLLLSYPQNPYSSFLLSLIYTLCQRHIDACISLLDLFKTHPSIARSEAAPQVFEEMFLINFVPVLEWYNEERSRILSSLSSISGYESDDNSVVMDSVVSCTTLLSNMNDNQALKLKDLERDYEQVLDENCRVFVGYFKEILGNKDGNRVIDRPSVVLEAVYKGDKYEYNQDEKSTSTDFGSENRRYNVMLNFQLIYYLIFMFYNSLQAQKSFQVQNIS
;
A
#
# COMPACT_ATOMS: atom_id res chain seq x y z
N MET A 1 19.54 10.82 6.78
CA MET A 1 18.31 10.02 6.71
C MET A 1 17.96 9.54 8.11
N SER A 2 16.72 9.71 8.56
CA SER A 2 16.31 9.38 9.94
C SER A 2 16.21 7.87 10.14
N THR A 3 16.73 7.37 11.25
CA THR A 3 16.55 5.97 11.70
C THR A 3 15.17 5.82 12.29
N THR A 4 14.32 4.96 11.71
CA THR A 4 12.99 4.66 12.25
C THR A 4 13.11 4.05 13.65
N THR A 5 12.45 4.65 14.64
CA THR A 5 12.44 4.18 16.03
C THR A 5 11.17 3.41 16.37
N ALA A 6 11.20 2.63 17.45
CA ALA A 6 10.01 1.92 17.95
C ALA A 6 8.89 2.88 18.36
N ASP A 7 9.23 4.03 18.96
CA ASP A 7 8.27 5.04 19.39
C ASP A 7 7.57 5.68 18.19
N GLU A 8 8.29 5.99 17.12
CA GLU A 8 7.68 6.50 15.86
C GLU A 8 6.72 5.48 15.26
N ILE A 9 7.10 4.20 15.18
CA ILE A 9 6.24 3.12 14.68
C ILE A 9 4.95 3.01 15.51
N LEU A 10 5.09 3.00 16.83
CA LEU A 10 3.96 2.90 17.75
C LEU A 10 3.07 4.13 17.68
N GLN A 11 3.65 5.33 17.55
CA GLN A 11 2.91 6.58 17.43
C GLN A 11 2.05 6.58 16.17
N GLN A 12 2.61 6.26 15.00
CA GLN A 12 1.85 6.29 13.74
C GLN A 12 0.73 5.24 13.75
N THR A 13 1.06 4.01 14.14
CA THR A 13 0.06 2.94 14.18
C THR A 13 -1.04 3.19 15.22
N THR A 14 -0.70 3.72 16.40
CA THR A 14 -1.70 4.06 17.43
C THR A 14 -2.58 5.22 16.98
N THR A 15 -2.01 6.27 16.36
CA THR A 15 -2.76 7.42 15.86
C THR A 15 -3.80 6.97 14.83
N PHE A 16 -3.36 6.20 13.84
CA PHE A 16 -4.25 5.60 12.84
C PHE A 16 -5.35 4.75 13.48
N LEU A 17 -5.01 3.80 14.35
CA LEU A 17 -5.99 2.89 14.95
C LEU A 17 -6.98 3.62 15.86
N SER A 18 -6.54 4.65 16.59
CA SER A 18 -7.42 5.51 17.38
C SER A 18 -8.41 6.28 16.50
N GLU A 19 -7.96 6.82 15.36
CA GLU A 19 -8.85 7.47 14.39
C GLU A 19 -9.90 6.50 13.85
N ILE A 20 -9.49 5.29 13.44
CA ILE A 20 -10.41 4.25 12.98
C ILE A 20 -11.44 3.86 14.06
N LEU A 21 -11.03 3.79 15.32
CA LEU A 21 -11.95 3.51 16.42
C LEU A 21 -12.97 4.63 16.63
N SER A 22 -12.58 5.89 16.39
CA SER A 22 -13.48 7.05 16.47
C SER A 22 -14.43 7.18 15.28
N GLN A 23 -14.07 6.66 14.10
CA GLN A 23 -14.87 6.81 12.87
C GLN A 23 -15.58 5.50 12.47
N SER A 24 -16.84 5.35 12.87
CA SER A 24 -17.62 4.13 12.60
C SER A 24 -17.85 3.84 11.11
N ASP A 25 -18.07 4.87 10.29
CA ASP A 25 -18.30 4.70 8.85
C ASP A 25 -17.04 4.25 8.12
N LEU A 26 -15.89 4.87 8.44
CA LEU A 26 -14.60 4.48 7.87
C LEU A 26 -14.24 3.04 8.25
N ARG A 27 -14.39 2.69 9.53
CA ARG A 27 -14.17 1.33 10.02
C ARG A 27 -15.05 0.30 9.30
N ARG A 28 -16.36 0.56 9.17
CA ARG A 28 -17.30 -0.32 8.45
C ARG A 28 -16.95 -0.46 6.97
N ARG A 29 -16.53 0.63 6.33
CA ARG A 29 -16.06 0.62 4.93
C ARG A 29 -14.85 -0.30 4.78
N ILE A 30 -13.82 -0.12 5.60
CA ILE A 30 -12.61 -0.94 5.57
C ILE A 30 -12.96 -2.41 5.81
N LEU A 31 -13.71 -2.72 6.87
CA LEU A 31 -14.12 -4.10 7.16
C LEU A 31 -14.92 -4.75 6.02
N SER A 32 -15.80 -3.99 5.36
CA SER A 32 -16.53 -4.46 4.18
C SER A 32 -15.58 -4.79 3.02
N THR A 33 -14.61 -3.89 2.73
CA THR A 33 -13.61 -4.10 1.68
C THR A 33 -12.71 -5.30 2.00
N LEU A 34 -12.22 -5.44 3.23
CA LEU A 34 -11.40 -6.59 3.63
C LEU A 34 -12.18 -7.91 3.50
N ARG A 35 -13.49 -7.88 3.77
CA ARG A 35 -14.36 -9.04 3.66
C ARG A 35 -14.59 -9.50 2.22
N THR A 36 -14.73 -8.57 1.27
CA THR A 36 -14.93 -8.93 -0.15
C THR A 36 -13.67 -9.51 -0.80
N ASN A 37 -12.51 -9.30 -0.18
CA ASN A 37 -11.21 -9.80 -0.64
C ASN A 37 -10.76 -11.08 0.10
N LEU A 38 -11.66 -11.73 0.84
CA LEU A 38 -11.35 -13.00 1.49
C LEU A 38 -11.26 -14.15 0.49
N SER A 39 -10.27 -15.03 0.68
CA SER A 39 -10.14 -16.25 -0.11
C SER A 39 -11.35 -17.17 0.09
N PRO A 40 -11.71 -18.00 -0.90
CA PRO A 40 -12.88 -18.89 -0.82
C PRO A 40 -12.85 -19.82 0.41
N SER A 41 -11.66 -20.28 0.82
CA SER A 41 -11.48 -21.13 2.00
C SER A 41 -11.86 -20.42 3.31
N VAL A 42 -11.57 -19.12 3.42
CA VAL A 42 -11.88 -18.30 4.60
C VAL A 42 -13.35 -17.88 4.61
N GLN A 43 -13.96 -17.70 3.44
CA GLN A 43 -15.39 -17.39 3.31
C GLN A 43 -16.30 -18.44 3.95
N LEU A 44 -15.86 -19.70 4.07
CA LEU A 44 -16.59 -20.74 4.80
C LEU A 44 -16.83 -20.39 6.27
N ASN A 45 -15.99 -19.54 6.85
CA ASN A 45 -16.06 -19.11 8.25
C ASN A 45 -16.52 -17.65 8.40
N ILE A 46 -17.15 -17.07 7.36
CA ILE A 46 -17.54 -15.65 7.35
C ILE A 46 -18.52 -15.29 8.46
N LYS A 47 -19.35 -16.24 8.91
CA LYS A 47 -20.30 -16.02 10.01
C LYS A 47 -19.58 -15.76 11.32
N GLN A 48 -18.53 -16.54 11.61
CA GLN A 48 -17.68 -16.38 12.78
C GLN A 48 -16.91 -15.06 12.73
N LEU A 49 -16.38 -14.71 11.57
CA LEU A 49 -15.67 -13.44 11.38
C LEU A 49 -16.61 -12.24 11.54
N ASN A 50 -17.81 -12.28 10.95
CA ASN A 50 -18.82 -11.23 11.14
C ASN A 50 -19.23 -11.10 12.61
N LEU A 51 -19.40 -12.21 13.33
CA LEU A 51 -19.71 -12.19 14.75
C LEU A 51 -18.62 -11.49 15.58
N ALA A 52 -17.33 -11.71 15.25
CA ALA A 52 -16.23 -10.98 15.90
C ALA A 52 -16.30 -9.48 15.60
N GLY A 53 -16.60 -9.09 14.36
CA GLY A 53 -16.79 -7.69 13.97
C GLY A 53 -17.97 -7.02 14.69
N GLU A 54 -19.13 -7.68 14.74
CA GLU A 54 -20.31 -7.20 15.49
C GLU A 54 -20.02 -7.08 16.99
N THR A 55 -19.27 -8.03 17.55
CA THR A 55 -18.86 -8.00 18.95
C THR A 55 -17.93 -6.82 19.23
N LEU A 56 -17.03 -6.48 18.31
CA LEU A 56 -16.19 -5.29 18.41
C LEU A 56 -17.04 -4.01 18.42
N GLU A 57 -17.99 -3.86 17.50
CA GLU A 57 -18.87 -2.68 17.45
C GLU A 57 -19.69 -2.50 18.74
N ASN A 58 -20.20 -3.61 19.28
CA ASN A 58 -20.88 -3.61 20.58
C ASN A 58 -19.93 -3.27 21.74
N ALA A 59 -18.68 -3.75 21.69
CA ALA A 59 -17.67 -3.48 22.70
C ALA A 59 -17.17 -2.02 22.69
N ILE A 60 -17.24 -1.33 21.56
CA ILE A 60 -16.92 0.09 21.44
C ILE A 60 -18.01 0.95 22.11
N THR A 61 -19.28 0.55 21.98
CA THR A 61 -20.43 1.33 22.47
C THR A 61 -20.83 1.02 23.92
N THR A 62 -20.50 -0.17 24.43
CA THR A 62 -20.84 -0.56 25.80
C THR A 62 -20.04 0.22 26.85
N THR A 63 -20.73 0.67 27.91
CA THR A 63 -20.11 1.32 29.07
C THR A 63 -19.70 0.32 30.16
N ASN A 64 -20.14 -0.93 30.07
CA ASN A 64 -19.80 -1.97 31.04
C ASN A 64 -18.43 -2.59 30.73
N PHE A 65 -17.43 -2.26 31.54
CA PHE A 65 -16.05 -2.71 31.34
C PHE A 65 -15.87 -4.24 31.40
N SER A 66 -16.62 -4.93 32.27
CA SER A 66 -16.53 -6.40 32.40
C SER A 66 -17.08 -7.10 31.15
N VAL A 67 -18.22 -6.63 30.65
CA VAL A 67 -18.81 -7.12 29.40
C VAL A 67 -17.86 -6.80 28.24
N LYS A 68 -17.36 -5.56 28.14
CA LYS A 68 -16.38 -5.16 27.13
C LYS A 68 -15.16 -6.09 27.09
N SER A 69 -14.52 -6.30 28.25
CA SER A 69 -13.32 -7.12 28.36
C SER A 69 -13.58 -8.58 27.96
N SER A 70 -14.69 -9.18 28.44
CA SER A 70 -15.04 -10.56 28.10
C SER A 70 -15.40 -10.74 26.62
N SER A 71 -16.16 -9.81 26.03
CA SER A 71 -16.49 -9.76 24.60
C SER A 71 -15.26 -9.64 23.71
N LEU A 72 -14.32 -8.75 24.05
CA LEU A 72 -13.08 -8.56 23.30
C LEU A 72 -12.20 -9.81 23.36
N ARG A 73 -12.06 -10.43 24.54
CA ARG A 73 -11.29 -11.68 24.70
C ARG A 73 -11.89 -12.85 23.91
N LEU A 74 -13.22 -12.96 23.87
CA LEU A 74 -13.90 -13.98 23.07
C LEU A 74 -13.67 -13.76 21.57
N SER A 75 -13.78 -12.50 21.12
CA SER A 75 -13.54 -12.11 19.73
C SER A 75 -12.09 -12.38 19.31
N GLU A 76 -11.11 -12.03 20.16
CA GLU A 76 -9.70 -12.34 19.95
C GLU A 76 -9.51 -13.85 19.73
N LYS A 77 -10.04 -14.70 20.63
CA LYS A 77 -9.92 -16.16 20.51
C LYS A 77 -10.52 -16.69 19.21
N LEU A 78 -11.64 -16.12 18.77
CA LEU A 78 -12.32 -16.50 17.54
C LEU A 78 -11.46 -16.14 16.31
N LEU A 79 -10.94 -14.92 16.26
CA LEU A 79 -10.10 -14.45 15.15
C LEU A 79 -8.77 -15.21 15.07
N LEU A 80 -8.17 -15.56 16.21
CA LEU A 80 -6.95 -16.38 16.26
C LEU A 80 -7.16 -17.82 15.77
N SER A 81 -8.40 -18.31 15.77
CA SER A 81 -8.74 -19.62 15.19
C SER A 81 -8.74 -19.60 13.65
N TYR A 82 -8.74 -18.41 13.05
CA TYR A 82 -8.70 -18.19 11.60
C TYR A 82 -7.60 -17.17 11.26
N PRO A 83 -6.32 -17.51 11.43
CA PRO A 83 -5.21 -16.59 11.20
C PRO A 83 -4.99 -16.35 9.69
N GLN A 84 -4.04 -15.46 9.36
CA GLN A 84 -3.54 -15.24 7.99
C GLN A 84 -4.58 -14.74 6.98
N ASN A 85 -5.55 -13.94 7.42
CA ASN A 85 -6.46 -13.23 6.53
C ASN A 85 -6.52 -11.73 6.91
N PRO A 86 -6.83 -10.84 5.95
CA PRO A 86 -6.70 -9.42 6.17
C PRO A 86 -7.76 -8.91 7.16
N TYR A 87 -8.94 -9.51 7.13
CA TYR A 87 -10.05 -9.18 8.02
C TYR A 87 -9.72 -9.47 9.50
N SER A 88 -9.18 -10.66 9.80
CA SER A 88 -8.74 -11.01 11.15
C SER A 88 -7.60 -10.12 11.63
N SER A 89 -6.60 -9.84 10.78
CA SER A 89 -5.44 -9.02 11.16
C SER A 89 -5.84 -7.60 11.54
N PHE A 90 -6.74 -7.01 10.75
CA PHE A 90 -7.28 -5.67 11.03
C PHE A 90 -8.22 -5.63 12.24
N LEU A 91 -9.10 -6.63 12.42
CA LEU A 91 -9.94 -6.68 13.63
C LEU A 91 -9.10 -6.88 14.90
N LEU A 92 -8.07 -7.72 14.84
CA LEU A 92 -7.16 -7.93 15.96
C LEU A 92 -6.41 -6.64 16.33
N SER A 93 -5.98 -5.83 15.35
CA SER A 93 -5.34 -4.55 15.67
C SER A 93 -6.27 -3.59 16.42
N LEU A 94 -7.55 -3.55 16.06
CA LEU A 94 -8.55 -2.74 16.78
C LEU A 94 -8.85 -3.29 18.18
N ILE A 95 -9.01 -4.61 18.32
CA ILE A 95 -9.23 -5.27 19.61
C ILE A 95 -8.05 -5.00 20.55
N TYR A 96 -6.81 -5.15 20.06
CA TYR A 96 -5.60 -4.89 20.85
C TYR A 96 -5.46 -3.44 21.24
N THR A 97 -5.87 -2.51 20.38
CA THR A 97 -5.94 -1.09 20.74
C THR A 97 -6.92 -0.85 21.89
N LEU A 98 -8.12 -1.43 21.83
CA LEU A 98 -9.12 -1.32 22.91
C LEU A 98 -8.66 -1.97 24.22
N CYS A 99 -7.79 -2.99 24.13
CA CYS A 99 -7.16 -3.65 25.27
C CYS A 99 -5.87 -2.99 25.76
N GLN A 100 -5.47 -1.82 25.23
CA GLN A 100 -4.21 -1.12 25.59
C GLN A 100 -2.94 -1.96 25.31
N ARG A 101 -3.00 -2.85 24.32
CA ARG A 101 -1.89 -3.70 23.87
C ARG A 101 -1.29 -3.14 22.59
N HIS A 102 -0.70 -1.95 22.66
CA HIS A 102 -0.27 -1.17 21.48
C HIS A 102 0.75 -1.92 20.58
N ILE A 103 1.68 -2.66 21.17
CA ILE A 103 2.66 -3.44 20.41
C ILE A 103 1.95 -4.56 19.63
N ASP A 104 1.04 -5.31 20.26
CA ASP A 104 0.29 -6.37 19.58
C ASP A 104 -0.64 -5.82 18.50
N ALA A 105 -1.23 -4.64 18.75
CA ALA A 105 -2.05 -3.92 17.80
C ALA A 105 -1.25 -3.53 16.55
N CYS A 106 -0.06 -2.95 16.76
CA CYS A 106 0.88 -2.59 15.72
C CYS A 106 1.32 -3.83 14.93
N ILE A 107 1.72 -4.91 15.60
CA ILE A 107 2.13 -6.17 14.96
C ILE A 107 0.99 -6.74 14.09
N SER A 108 -0.25 -6.73 14.58
CA SER A 108 -1.42 -7.22 13.83
C SER A 108 -1.74 -6.36 12.61
N LEU A 109 -1.58 -5.04 12.72
CA LEU A 109 -1.71 -4.13 11.58
C LEU A 109 -0.59 -4.35 10.56
N LEU A 110 0.65 -4.55 11.01
CA LEU A 110 1.78 -4.88 10.13
C LEU A 110 1.59 -6.24 9.45
N ASP A 111 0.93 -7.21 10.09
CA ASP A 111 0.60 -8.49 9.43
C ASP A 111 -0.38 -8.32 8.26
N LEU A 112 -1.22 -7.28 8.26
CA LEU A 112 -2.03 -6.91 7.10
C LEU A 112 -1.13 -6.52 5.91
N PHE A 113 -0.14 -5.65 6.14
CA PHE A 113 0.86 -5.28 5.13
C PHE A 113 1.73 -6.45 4.69
N LYS A 114 2.02 -7.40 5.59
CA LYS A 114 2.82 -8.58 5.26
C LYS A 114 2.06 -9.61 4.46
N THR A 115 0.77 -9.79 4.68
CA THR A 115 -0.02 -10.86 4.04
C THR A 115 -0.72 -10.35 2.79
N HIS A 116 -1.33 -9.17 2.88
CA HIS A 116 -2.13 -8.56 1.82
C HIS A 116 -1.70 -7.09 1.59
N PRO A 117 -0.45 -6.84 1.14
CA PRO A 117 0.09 -5.50 0.99
C PRO A 117 -0.74 -4.61 0.07
N SER A 118 -1.18 -5.08 -1.10
CA SER A 118 -2.01 -4.27 -2.03
C SER A 118 -3.23 -3.63 -1.36
N ILE A 119 -4.11 -4.41 -0.73
CA ILE A 119 -5.30 -3.87 -0.03
C ILE A 119 -4.93 -3.05 1.22
N ALA A 120 -3.82 -3.38 1.88
CA ALA A 120 -3.31 -2.60 3.01
C ALA A 120 -2.95 -1.18 2.58
N ARG A 121 -2.22 -1.06 1.46
CA ARG A 121 -1.73 0.20 0.90
C ARG A 121 -2.84 1.05 0.29
N SER A 122 -3.79 0.45 -0.42
CA SER A 122 -4.77 1.23 -1.20
C SER A 122 -6.06 1.54 -0.45
N GLU A 123 -6.53 0.65 0.42
CA GLU A 123 -7.89 0.73 0.97
C GLU A 123 -7.93 0.73 2.50
N ALA A 124 -7.11 -0.12 3.15
CA ALA A 124 -7.25 -0.36 4.58
C ALA A 124 -6.46 0.61 5.45
N ALA A 125 -5.22 0.94 5.08
CA ALA A 125 -4.34 1.82 5.85
C ALA A 125 -3.38 2.64 4.97
N PRO A 126 -3.89 3.39 3.97
CA PRO A 126 -3.03 4.19 3.08
C PRO A 126 -2.15 5.20 3.83
N GLN A 127 -2.66 5.82 4.89
CA GLN A 127 -1.89 6.77 5.70
C GLN A 127 -0.66 6.11 6.35
N VAL A 128 -0.85 4.90 6.89
CA VAL A 128 0.25 4.13 7.51
C VAL A 128 1.28 3.73 6.45
N PHE A 129 0.83 3.37 5.24
CA PHE A 129 1.73 3.11 4.13
C PHE A 129 2.60 4.33 3.79
N GLU A 130 1.97 5.49 3.63
CA GLU A 130 2.64 6.74 3.28
C GLU A 130 3.68 7.14 4.34
N GLU A 131 3.28 7.13 5.61
CA GLU A 131 4.12 7.62 6.71
C GLU A 131 5.26 6.66 7.07
N MET A 132 5.02 5.34 7.00
CA MET A 132 5.99 4.35 7.45
C MET A 132 6.78 3.70 6.31
N PHE A 133 6.16 3.44 5.16
CA PHE A 133 6.77 2.66 4.09
C PHE A 133 7.30 3.55 2.96
N LEU A 134 6.51 4.53 2.51
CA LEU A 134 6.81 5.26 1.27
C LEU A 134 8.13 6.04 1.34
N ILE A 135 8.49 6.58 2.50
CA ILE A 135 9.80 7.22 2.73
C ILE A 135 10.97 6.27 2.43
N ASN A 136 10.74 4.96 2.53
CA ASN A 136 11.74 3.96 2.25
C ASN A 136 11.83 3.56 0.79
N PHE A 137 10.79 3.83 -0.01
CA PHE A 137 10.62 3.34 -1.37
C PHE A 137 10.94 4.37 -2.44
N VAL A 138 11.64 5.45 -2.09
CA VAL A 138 12.15 6.44 -3.06
C VAL A 138 12.90 5.77 -4.22
N PRO A 139 13.78 4.77 -4.01
CA PRO A 139 14.43 4.08 -5.14
C PRO A 139 13.47 3.31 -6.05
N VAL A 140 12.38 2.73 -5.51
CA VAL A 140 11.32 2.10 -6.32
C VAL A 140 10.66 3.14 -7.22
N LEU A 141 10.43 4.32 -6.66
CA LEU A 141 9.77 5.43 -7.32
C LEU A 141 10.61 5.98 -8.49
N GLU A 142 11.91 6.15 -8.25
CA GLU A 142 12.88 6.58 -9.26
C GLU A 142 12.93 5.57 -10.40
N TRP A 143 13.09 4.28 -10.09
CA TRP A 143 13.07 3.21 -11.08
C TRP A 143 11.80 3.21 -11.94
N TYR A 144 10.62 3.32 -11.32
CA TYR A 144 9.35 3.35 -12.04
C TYR A 144 9.27 4.55 -12.98
N ASN A 145 9.69 5.73 -12.53
CA ASN A 145 9.65 6.95 -13.34
C ASN A 145 10.63 6.90 -14.51
N GLU A 146 11.83 6.36 -14.30
CA GLU A 146 12.80 6.14 -15.37
C GLU A 146 12.26 5.20 -16.43
N GLU A 147 11.66 4.07 -16.03
CA GLU A 147 11.14 3.09 -16.98
C GLU A 147 9.90 3.60 -17.71
N ARG A 148 9.01 4.31 -17.00
CA ARG A 148 7.86 4.99 -17.61
C ARG A 148 8.33 6.02 -18.65
N SER A 149 9.37 6.79 -18.33
CA SER A 149 9.94 7.79 -19.23
C SER A 149 10.57 7.11 -20.45
N ARG A 150 11.29 6.00 -20.28
CA ARG A 150 11.86 5.19 -21.37
C ARG A 150 10.80 4.70 -22.35
N ILE A 151 9.68 4.19 -21.84
CA ILE A 151 8.55 3.72 -22.67
C ILE A 151 7.94 4.90 -23.43
N LEU A 152 7.72 6.05 -22.77
CA LEU A 152 7.14 7.23 -23.40
C LEU A 152 8.08 7.91 -24.41
N SER A 153 9.38 7.98 -24.14
CA SER A 153 10.35 8.58 -25.07
C SER A 153 10.49 7.80 -26.38
N SER A 154 10.17 6.50 -26.39
CA SER A 154 10.09 5.71 -27.64
C SER A 154 9.03 6.22 -28.63
N LEU A 155 8.13 7.10 -28.18
CA LEU A 155 7.14 7.81 -29.00
C LEU A 155 7.78 8.90 -29.87
N SER A 156 8.77 9.61 -29.35
CA SER A 156 9.39 10.78 -30.00
C SER A 156 10.27 10.40 -31.19
N SER A 157 10.80 9.16 -31.22
CA SER A 157 11.66 8.68 -32.30
C SER A 157 10.91 8.19 -33.54
N ILE A 158 9.58 8.12 -33.50
CA ILE A 158 8.75 7.63 -34.61
C ILE A 158 8.07 8.79 -35.37
N SER A 159 7.94 9.98 -34.77
CA SER A 159 7.47 11.18 -35.46
C SER A 159 8.62 11.91 -36.15
N GLY A 160 9.18 11.30 -37.20
CA GLY A 160 10.08 11.98 -38.11
C GLY A 160 9.31 12.93 -39.02
N TYR A 161 8.97 14.13 -38.55
CA TYR A 161 8.68 15.28 -39.39
C TYR A 161 9.17 16.56 -38.70
N GLU A 162 9.98 17.31 -39.44
CA GLU A 162 10.56 18.60 -39.12
C GLU A 162 9.50 19.60 -38.61
N SER A 163 9.81 20.36 -37.56
CA SER A 163 9.36 21.75 -37.46
C SER A 163 10.15 22.54 -36.42
N ASP A 164 10.37 23.79 -36.80
CA ASP A 164 11.26 24.83 -36.30
C ASP A 164 11.19 25.23 -34.82
N ASP A 165 12.30 25.86 -34.43
CA ASP A 165 12.58 26.66 -33.24
C ASP A 165 11.42 27.54 -32.72
N ASN A 166 11.47 27.74 -31.39
CA ASN A 166 10.74 28.72 -30.55
C ASN A 166 9.32 28.38 -30.10
N SER A 167 9.20 27.84 -28.89
CA SER A 167 8.17 28.31 -27.94
C SER A 167 8.43 27.80 -26.52
N VAL A 168 8.66 28.77 -25.63
CA VAL A 168 8.90 28.66 -24.19
C VAL A 168 7.64 28.21 -23.44
N VAL A 169 7.82 27.25 -22.54
CA VAL A 169 7.15 27.07 -21.22
C VAL A 169 5.66 27.39 -21.17
N MET A 170 4.79 26.39 -21.37
CA MET A 170 3.49 26.26 -20.69
C MET A 170 2.78 24.97 -21.14
N ASP A 171 3.25 23.75 -20.82
CA ASP A 171 2.42 22.59 -21.20
C ASP A 171 2.62 21.21 -20.54
N SER A 172 2.63 21.11 -19.21
CA SER A 172 2.67 19.78 -18.59
C SER A 172 1.34 19.00 -18.74
N VAL A 173 0.21 19.67 -19.00
CA VAL A 173 -1.13 19.05 -18.96
C VAL A 173 -1.67 18.73 -20.36
N VAL A 174 -1.46 19.57 -21.37
CA VAL A 174 -1.82 19.21 -22.76
C VAL A 174 -0.78 18.26 -23.34
N SER A 175 0.45 18.23 -22.82
CA SER A 175 1.42 17.16 -23.14
C SER A 175 0.93 15.77 -22.71
N CYS A 176 0.31 15.62 -21.53
CA CYS A 176 -0.21 14.32 -21.10
C CYS A 176 -1.37 13.82 -21.98
N THR A 177 -2.30 14.68 -22.38
CA THR A 177 -3.44 14.29 -23.23
C THR A 177 -3.03 14.01 -24.68
N THR A 178 -2.04 14.73 -25.21
CA THR A 178 -1.48 14.48 -26.55
C THR A 178 -0.54 13.26 -26.61
N LEU A 179 0.20 12.96 -25.53
CA LEU A 179 0.98 11.74 -25.42
C LEU A 179 0.09 10.49 -25.34
N LEU A 180 -1.04 10.57 -24.65
CA LEU A 180 -2.02 9.47 -24.59
C LEU A 180 -2.74 9.25 -25.93
N SER A 181 -3.00 10.31 -26.71
CA SER A 181 -3.65 10.17 -28.03
C SER A 181 -2.75 9.57 -29.11
N ASN A 182 -1.43 9.65 -28.94
CA ASN A 182 -0.43 9.15 -29.90
C ASN A 182 0.17 7.80 -29.50
N MET A 183 -0.28 7.23 -28.39
CA MET A 183 0.26 6.00 -27.82
C MET A 183 -0.17 4.78 -28.64
N ASN A 184 0.81 3.97 -29.07
CA ASN A 184 0.51 2.73 -29.79
C ASN A 184 0.21 1.57 -28.82
N ASP A 185 -0.56 0.57 -29.25
CA ASP A 185 -0.96 -0.60 -28.46
C ASP A 185 0.20 -1.30 -27.73
N ASN A 186 1.37 -1.43 -28.36
CA ASN A 186 2.57 -2.00 -27.74
C ASN A 186 3.10 -1.15 -26.57
N GLN A 187 3.00 0.18 -26.66
CA GLN A 187 3.37 1.06 -25.54
C GLN A 187 2.34 0.99 -24.42
N ALA A 188 1.05 0.85 -24.76
CA ALA A 188 -0.02 0.60 -23.78
C ALA A 188 0.18 -0.70 -23.02
N LEU A 189 0.56 -1.77 -23.71
CA LEU A 189 0.90 -3.02 -23.07
C LEU A 189 2.12 -2.86 -22.15
N LYS A 190 3.20 -2.20 -22.61
CA LYS A 190 4.39 -1.96 -21.79
C LYS A 190 4.11 -1.12 -20.54
N LEU A 191 3.29 -0.07 -20.65
CA LEU A 191 2.93 0.75 -19.49
C LEU A 191 2.07 -0.03 -18.50
N LYS A 192 1.11 -0.83 -18.99
CA LYS A 192 0.31 -1.72 -18.14
C LYS A 192 1.17 -2.78 -17.45
N ASP A 193 2.15 -3.34 -18.14
CA ASP A 193 3.10 -4.28 -17.57
C ASP A 193 3.97 -3.61 -16.50
N LEU A 194 4.49 -2.41 -16.78
CA LEU A 194 5.24 -1.62 -15.81
C LEU A 194 4.43 -1.26 -14.56
N GLU A 195 3.15 -0.89 -14.71
CA GLU A 195 2.26 -0.62 -13.58
C GLU A 195 2.07 -1.86 -12.70
N ARG A 196 1.88 -3.03 -13.32
CA ARG A 196 1.79 -4.31 -12.59
C ARG A 196 3.08 -4.62 -11.85
N ASP A 197 4.23 -4.46 -12.51
CA ASP A 197 5.54 -4.74 -11.94
C ASP A 197 5.84 -3.78 -10.77
N TYR A 198 5.49 -2.50 -10.90
CA TYR A 198 5.58 -1.51 -9.83
C TYR A 198 4.77 -1.91 -8.59
N GLU A 199 3.51 -2.31 -8.76
CA GLU A 199 2.68 -2.76 -7.64
C GLU A 199 3.26 -4.02 -6.98
N GLN A 200 3.83 -4.95 -7.76
CA GLN A 200 4.50 -6.14 -7.23
C GLN A 200 5.76 -5.79 -6.44
N VAL A 201 6.57 -4.85 -6.94
CA VAL A 201 7.76 -4.36 -6.23
C VAL A 201 7.37 -3.68 -4.93
N LEU A 202 6.33 -2.85 -4.91
CA LEU A 202 5.81 -2.25 -3.68
C LEU A 202 5.36 -3.32 -2.67
N ASP A 203 4.65 -4.34 -3.14
CA ASP A 203 4.15 -5.42 -2.30
C ASP A 203 5.29 -6.23 -1.66
N GLU A 204 6.32 -6.57 -2.43
CA GLU A 204 7.46 -7.33 -1.91
C GLU A 204 8.24 -6.51 -0.89
N ASN A 205 8.50 -5.23 -1.19
CA ASN A 205 9.18 -4.34 -0.25
C ASN A 205 8.36 -4.13 1.03
N CYS A 206 7.02 -4.10 0.97
CA CYS A 206 6.19 -4.08 2.18
C CYS A 206 6.45 -5.31 3.07
N ARG A 207 6.55 -6.51 2.48
CA ARG A 207 6.80 -7.74 3.24
C ARG A 207 8.16 -7.70 3.93
N VAL A 208 9.19 -7.21 3.24
CA VAL A 208 10.54 -7.03 3.79
C VAL A 208 10.53 -6.01 4.93
N PHE A 209 9.95 -4.83 4.71
CA PHE A 209 9.95 -3.75 5.71
C PHE A 209 9.09 -4.06 6.93
N VAL A 210 8.01 -4.84 6.79
CA VAL A 210 7.28 -5.37 7.97
C VAL A 210 8.21 -6.20 8.85
N GLY A 211 9.08 -7.03 8.28
CA GLY A 211 10.07 -7.78 9.04
C GLY A 211 10.98 -6.87 9.86
N TYR A 212 11.51 -5.84 9.22
CA TYR A 212 12.33 -4.81 9.85
C TYR A 212 11.61 -4.05 10.98
N PHE A 213 10.38 -3.59 10.76
CA PHE A 213 9.61 -2.91 11.81
C PHE A 213 9.31 -3.81 13.01
N LYS A 214 9.01 -5.09 12.77
CA LYS A 214 8.81 -6.07 13.85
C LYS A 214 10.09 -6.32 14.64
N GLU A 215 11.25 -6.31 13.99
CA GLU A 215 12.54 -6.42 14.67
C GLU A 215 12.82 -5.21 15.56
N ILE A 216 12.52 -3.99 15.06
CA ILE A 216 12.62 -2.75 15.85
C ILE A 216 11.73 -2.82 17.09
N LEU A 217 10.46 -3.21 16.92
CA LEU A 217 9.51 -3.36 18.04
C LEU A 217 9.93 -4.45 19.04
N GLY A 218 10.66 -5.47 18.58
CA GLY A 218 11.21 -6.53 19.41
C GLY A 218 12.46 -6.14 20.20
N ASN A 219 13.14 -5.06 19.81
CA ASN A 219 14.40 -4.59 20.40
C ASN A 219 14.16 -3.72 21.66
N LYS A 220 13.56 -4.32 22.69
CA LYS A 220 13.14 -3.64 23.92
C LYS A 220 14.25 -2.86 24.62
N ASP A 221 15.48 -3.36 24.55
CA ASP A 221 16.61 -2.78 25.27
C ASP A 221 17.46 -1.82 24.40
N GLY A 222 17.13 -1.65 23.11
CA GLY A 222 17.91 -0.83 22.17
C GLY A 222 19.33 -1.32 21.89
N ASN A 223 19.71 -2.47 22.43
CA ASN A 223 21.09 -2.98 22.42
C ASN A 223 21.49 -3.60 21.07
N ARG A 224 20.52 -3.86 20.19
CA ARG A 224 20.77 -4.40 18.85
C ARG A 224 20.74 -3.27 17.83
N VAL A 225 21.79 -3.19 17.03
CA VAL A 225 21.75 -2.40 15.79
C VAL A 225 20.94 -3.20 14.79
N ILE A 226 19.87 -2.61 14.28
CA ILE A 226 19.01 -3.23 13.27
C ILE A 226 19.25 -2.50 11.97
N ASP A 227 19.80 -3.21 11.00
CA ASP A 227 20.11 -2.64 9.70
C ASP A 227 18.84 -2.49 8.88
N ARG A 228 18.70 -1.32 8.26
CA ARG A 228 17.59 -1.06 7.35
C ARG A 228 17.73 -1.94 6.11
N PRO A 229 16.67 -2.65 5.69
CA PRO A 229 16.71 -3.44 4.47
C PRO A 229 16.96 -2.57 3.24
N SER A 230 17.71 -3.13 2.28
CA SER A 230 17.78 -2.55 0.94
C SER A 230 16.47 -2.78 0.21
N VAL A 231 16.09 -1.82 -0.63
CA VAL A 231 14.92 -1.93 -1.49
C VAL A 231 15.19 -2.99 -2.58
N VAL A 232 14.24 -3.90 -2.75
CA VAL A 232 14.28 -4.93 -3.80
C VAL A 232 13.60 -4.35 -5.04
N LEU A 233 14.33 -4.14 -6.14
CA LEU A 233 13.77 -3.64 -7.40
C LEU A 233 13.43 -4.76 -8.40
N GLU A 234 14.00 -5.94 -8.20
CA GLU A 234 13.70 -7.10 -9.03
C GLU A 234 12.39 -7.71 -8.54
N ALA A 235 11.31 -7.49 -9.29
CA ALA A 235 10.18 -8.40 -9.25
C ALA A 235 10.75 -9.80 -9.49
N VAL A 236 10.52 -10.73 -8.58
CA VAL A 236 11.01 -12.10 -8.67
C VAL A 236 10.58 -12.67 -10.03
N TYR A 237 11.48 -12.64 -11.02
CA TYR A 237 11.39 -13.38 -12.28
C TYR A 237 11.59 -14.87 -11.98
N LYS A 238 10.72 -15.44 -11.14
CA LYS A 238 10.56 -16.90 -11.08
C LYS A 238 9.47 -17.28 -12.07
N GLY A 239 9.94 -17.47 -13.31
CA GLY A 239 9.47 -18.46 -14.27
C GLY A 239 7.97 -18.53 -14.51
N ASP A 240 7.53 -17.84 -15.56
CA ASP A 240 6.77 -18.50 -16.62
C ASP A 240 7.10 -17.79 -17.94
N LYS A 241 8.00 -18.43 -18.71
CA LYS A 241 8.12 -18.15 -20.14
C LYS A 241 6.82 -18.65 -20.78
N TYR A 242 5.86 -17.77 -21.02
CA TYR A 242 4.82 -18.06 -21.99
C TYR A 242 5.42 -17.87 -23.38
N GLU A 243 5.92 -18.97 -23.94
CA GLU A 243 6.09 -19.11 -25.38
C GLU A 243 4.72 -18.93 -26.05
N TYR A 244 4.59 -17.85 -26.83
CA TYR A 244 3.48 -17.67 -27.75
C TYR A 244 3.57 -18.76 -28.83
N ASN A 245 2.79 -19.83 -28.70
CA ASN A 245 2.49 -20.71 -29.83
C ASN A 245 1.11 -20.32 -30.37
N GLN A 246 1.12 -19.72 -31.56
CA GLN A 246 0.00 -19.72 -32.49
C GLN A 246 -0.29 -21.18 -32.85
N ASP A 247 -1.43 -21.72 -32.40
CA ASP A 247 -2.46 -22.25 -33.30
C ASP A 247 -3.60 -22.99 -32.55
N GLU A 248 -4.81 -22.67 -33.01
CA GLU A 248 -6.06 -23.44 -33.00
C GLU A 248 -6.85 -23.74 -31.69
N LYS A 249 -7.99 -23.02 -31.64
CA LYS A 249 -9.37 -23.58 -31.63
C LYS A 249 -10.02 -23.92 -30.28
N SER A 250 -10.81 -22.94 -29.83
CA SER A 250 -12.19 -23.08 -29.35
C SER A 250 -12.47 -24.13 -28.26
N THR A 251 -12.45 -23.70 -27.00
CA THR A 251 -13.45 -24.13 -26.02
C THR A 251 -13.71 -23.00 -25.04
N SER A 252 -14.93 -22.48 -25.10
CA SER A 252 -15.46 -21.47 -24.20
C SER A 252 -15.49 -22.00 -22.78
N THR A 253 -14.72 -21.42 -21.87
CA THR A 253 -14.99 -21.48 -20.43
C THR A 253 -14.90 -20.05 -19.91
N ASP A 254 -16.07 -19.57 -19.54
CA ASP A 254 -16.39 -18.22 -19.11
C ASP A 254 -15.66 -17.90 -17.79
N PHE A 255 -14.53 -17.19 -17.87
CA PHE A 255 -13.97 -16.49 -16.72
C PHE A 255 -14.56 -15.08 -16.72
N GLY A 256 -15.54 -14.90 -15.84
CA GLY A 256 -16.24 -13.64 -15.64
C GLY A 256 -15.27 -12.47 -15.51
N SER A 257 -15.34 -11.57 -16.48
CA SER A 257 -14.80 -10.22 -16.39
C SER A 257 -15.45 -9.49 -15.22
N GLU A 258 -14.81 -9.44 -14.06
CA GLU A 258 -15.13 -8.41 -13.07
C GLU A 258 -14.44 -7.10 -13.47
N ASN A 259 -15.17 -6.36 -14.28
CA ASN A 259 -14.92 -4.99 -14.67
C ASN A 259 -15.07 -4.07 -13.43
N ARG A 260 -14.06 -4.00 -12.56
CA ARG A 260 -14.05 -3.09 -11.39
C ARG A 260 -13.12 -1.90 -11.63
N ARG A 261 -13.65 -0.88 -12.32
CA ARG A 261 -13.37 0.56 -12.13
C ARG A 261 -11.98 0.96 -11.56
N TYR A 262 -10.90 0.62 -12.24
CA TYR A 262 -9.57 1.19 -11.99
C TYR A 262 -9.48 2.54 -12.71
N ASN A 263 -9.94 3.63 -12.10
CA ASN A 263 -9.73 4.97 -12.67
C ASN A 263 -9.77 6.15 -11.67
N VAL A 264 -9.69 5.90 -10.36
CA VAL A 264 -9.66 6.98 -9.35
C VAL A 264 -8.34 7.00 -8.55
N MET A 265 -7.58 5.91 -8.54
CA MET A 265 -6.34 5.78 -7.74
C MET A 265 -5.16 6.61 -8.30
N LEU A 266 -5.14 6.89 -9.61
CA LEU A 266 -4.09 7.68 -10.24
C LEU A 266 -4.10 9.17 -9.85
N ASN A 267 -5.26 9.73 -9.46
CA ASN A 267 -5.35 11.16 -9.11
C ASN A 267 -4.85 11.45 -7.69
N PHE A 268 -5.08 10.56 -6.73
CA PHE A 268 -4.60 10.76 -5.35
C PHE A 268 -3.09 10.55 -5.24
N GLN A 269 -2.53 9.56 -5.95
CA GLN A 269 -1.09 9.35 -6.02
C GLN A 269 -0.36 10.56 -6.61
N LEU A 270 -0.92 11.21 -7.66
CA LEU A 270 -0.34 12.40 -8.28
C LEU A 270 -0.34 13.64 -7.37
N ILE A 271 -1.43 13.84 -6.62
CA ILE A 271 -1.54 14.94 -5.64
C ILE A 271 -0.54 14.74 -4.50
N TYR A 272 -0.39 13.50 -4.02
CA TYR A 272 0.61 13.15 -3.01
C TYR A 272 2.04 13.35 -3.52
N TYR A 273 2.28 13.02 -4.80
CA TYR A 273 3.55 13.25 -5.50
C TYR A 273 3.91 14.73 -5.55
N LEU A 274 2.96 15.61 -5.87
CA LEU A 274 3.19 17.04 -5.88
C LEU A 274 3.53 17.53 -4.47
N ILE A 275 2.77 17.11 -3.45
CA ILE A 275 3.02 17.49 -2.05
C ILE A 275 4.40 17.02 -1.58
N PHE A 276 4.79 15.78 -1.87
CA PHE A 276 6.09 15.20 -1.49
C PHE A 276 7.26 15.89 -2.22
N MET A 277 7.11 16.20 -3.52
CA MET A 277 8.12 16.94 -4.28
C MET A 277 8.29 18.38 -3.76
N PHE A 278 7.18 19.08 -3.44
CA PHE A 278 7.23 20.42 -2.85
C PHE A 278 7.86 20.40 -1.46
N TYR A 279 7.54 19.42 -0.62
CA TYR A 279 8.10 19.32 0.73
C TYR A 279 9.63 19.10 0.70
N ASN A 280 10.11 18.18 -0.12
CA ASN A 280 11.55 17.90 -0.23
C ASN A 280 12.33 19.07 -0.86
N SER A 281 11.76 19.73 -1.86
CA SER A 281 12.35 20.94 -2.45
C SER A 281 12.49 22.08 -1.42
N LEU A 282 11.49 22.25 -0.54
CA LEU A 282 11.51 23.27 0.51
C LEU A 282 12.58 22.97 1.59
N GLN A 283 12.78 21.69 1.93
CA GLN A 283 13.80 21.26 2.89
C GLN A 283 15.22 21.42 2.31
N ALA A 284 15.42 21.12 1.03
CA ALA A 284 16.69 21.32 0.33
C ALA A 284 17.07 22.81 0.26
N GLN A 285 16.11 23.71 0.02
CA GLN A 285 16.37 25.16 0.02
C GLN A 285 16.71 25.71 1.41
N LYS A 286 16.04 25.21 2.48
CA LYS A 286 16.35 25.62 3.85
C LYS A 286 17.75 25.18 4.31
N SER A 287 18.17 23.98 3.92
CA SER A 287 19.51 23.47 4.25
C SER A 287 20.63 24.21 3.47
N PHE A 288 20.36 24.65 2.24
CA PHE A 288 21.31 25.46 1.46
C PHE A 288 21.46 26.91 1.99
N GLN A 289 20.41 27.48 2.59
CA GLN A 289 20.46 28.82 3.20
C GLN A 289 21.22 28.81 4.52
N VAL A 290 21.14 27.73 5.32
CA VAL A 290 21.86 27.63 6.60
C VAL A 290 23.37 27.38 6.41
N GLN A 291 23.79 26.74 5.31
CA GLN A 291 25.20 26.52 5.00
C GLN A 291 25.92 27.73 4.37
N ASN A 292 25.19 28.74 3.88
CA ASN A 292 25.77 29.95 3.29
C ASN A 292 25.78 31.17 4.25
N ILE A 293 25.46 30.96 5.53
CA ILE A 293 25.46 32.00 6.58
C ILE A 293 26.43 31.62 7.74
N SER A 294 27.43 30.77 7.49
CA SER A 294 28.53 30.52 8.42
C SER A 294 29.89 30.74 7.78
#